data_AF-A0A7X6YT20-F1
#
_entry.id   AF-A0A7X6YT20-F1
#
_cell.length_a   1.000
_cell.length_b   1.000
_cell.length_c   1.000
_cell.angle_alpha   90.00
_cell.angle_beta   90.00
_cell.angle_gamma   90.00
#
_symmetry.space_group_name_H-M   'P 1'
#
loop_
_entity.id
_entity.type
_entity.pdbx_description
1 polymer ?
#
loop_
_entity_poly.entity_id
_entity_poly.type
_entity_poly.pdbx_seq_one_letter_code
_entity_poly.pdbx_strand_id
1 'polypeptide(L)' 'EFVRQWLIENGFQGKSGQQVPFMSDEYCQSVSERYIELFEKVTGDKFVRAETEDVSARIERNVSDFLKNS' A
#
# COMPACT_ATOMS: atom_id res chain seq x y z
N GLU A 1 -3.27 10.96 7.89
CA GLU A 1 -3.99 12.23 7.66
C GLU A 1 -4.15 12.58 6.18
N PHE A 2 -3.11 12.40 5.34
CA PHE A 2 -3.14 12.78 3.92
C PHE A 2 -4.33 12.22 3.12
N VAL A 3 -4.56 10.90 3.20
CA VAL A 3 -5.71 10.27 2.52
C VAL A 3 -7.05 10.79 3.03
N ARG A 4 -7.17 11.04 4.34
CA ARG A 4 -8.40 11.55 4.94
C ARG A 4 -8.72 12.96 4.46
N GLN A 5 -7.72 13.85 4.41
CA GLN A 5 -7.88 15.21 3.92
C GLN A 5 -8.24 15.23 2.44
N TRP A 6 -7.54 14.43 1.63
CA TRP A 6 -7.86 14.28 0.21
C TRP A 6 -9.28 13.77 -0.02
N LEU A 7 -9.75 12.80 0.77
CA LEU A 7 -11.13 12.33 0.69
C LEU A 7 -12.12 13.46 0.97
N ILE A 8 -11.88 14.29 2.00
CA ILE A 8 -12.71 15.44 2.33
C ILE A 8 -12.71 16.48 1.21
N GLU A 9 -11.54 16.80 0.64
CA GLU A 9 -11.38 17.71 -0.50
C GLU A 9 -12.15 17.23 -1.74
N ASN A 10 -12.19 15.91 -1.95
CA ASN A 10 -12.97 15.27 -3.01
C ASN A 10 -14.44 14.99 -2.62
N GLY A 11 -14.93 15.63 -1.56
CA GLY A 11 -16.34 15.59 -1.15
C GLY A 11 -16.75 14.30 -0.44
N PHE A 12 -15.82 13.44 -0.05
CA PHE A 12 -16.09 12.20 0.65
C PHE A 12 -15.88 12.33 2.17
N GLN A 13 -16.94 12.10 2.92
CA GLN A 13 -16.96 12.15 4.38
C GLN A 13 -17.64 10.93 5.01
N GLY A 14 -17.91 9.88 4.20
CA GLY A 14 -18.59 8.66 4.66
C GLY A 14 -20.09 8.82 4.90
N LYS A 15 -20.74 9.83 4.33
CA LYS A 15 -22.18 10.03 4.44
C LYS A 15 -22.92 9.12 3.45
N SER A 16 -24.17 8.79 3.77
CA SER A 16 -25.03 8.00 2.87
C SER A 16 -25.17 8.66 1.50
N GLY A 17 -25.04 7.87 0.43
CA GLY A 17 -25.11 8.34 -0.96
C GLY A 17 -23.81 8.93 -1.52
N GLN A 18 -22.74 9.08 -0.71
CA GLN A 18 -21.43 9.49 -1.23
C GLN A 18 -20.69 8.30 -1.84
N GLN A 19 -20.00 8.53 -2.95
CA GLN A 19 -19.11 7.55 -3.57
C GLN A 19 -17.65 7.86 -3.21
N VAL A 20 -16.88 6.80 -2.98
CA VAL A 20 -15.44 6.92 -2.78
C VAL A 20 -14.83 7.47 -4.08
N PRO A 21 -14.08 8.58 -4.03
CA PRO A 21 -13.42 9.13 -5.21
C PRO A 21 -12.39 8.16 -5.77
N PHE A 22 -12.23 8.13 -7.10
CA PHE A 22 -11.21 7.31 -7.74
C PHE A 22 -9.82 7.79 -7.34
N MET A 23 -9.05 6.91 -6.70
CA MET A 23 -7.65 7.17 -6.39
C MET A 23 -6.82 6.73 -7.59
N SER A 24 -6.28 7.71 -8.33
CA SER A 24 -5.40 7.41 -9.44
C SER A 24 -4.08 6.82 -8.95
N ASP A 25 -3.41 6.06 -9.81
CA ASP A 25 -2.11 5.46 -9.49
C ASP A 25 -1.07 6.53 -9.13
N GLU A 26 -1.13 7.70 -9.77
CA GLU A 26 -0.25 8.83 -9.48
C GLU A 26 -0.49 9.39 -8.06
N TYR A 27 -1.75 9.52 -7.66
CA TYR A 27 -2.08 9.98 -6.31
C TYR A 27 -1.63 8.95 -5.27
N CYS A 28 -1.94 7.66 -5.50
CA CYS A 28 -1.49 6.55 -4.67
C CYS A 28 0.03 6.51 -4.50
N GLN A 29 0.77 6.73 -5.58
CA GLN A 29 2.23 6.79 -5.54
C GLN A 29 2.72 7.98 -4.70
N SER A 30 2.19 9.18 -4.97
CA SER A 30 2.61 10.41 -4.26
C SER A 30 2.33 10.34 -2.76
N VAL A 31 1.21 9.75 -2.35
CA VAL A 31 0.87 9.61 -0.93
C VAL A 31 1.72 8.52 -0.26
N SER A 32 2.03 7.44 -0.99
CA SER A 32 2.92 6.39 -0.51
C SER A 32 4.33 6.92 -0.23
N GLU A 33 4.87 7.73 -1.14
CA GLU A 33 6.19 8.36 -0.99
C GLU A 33 6.26 9.26 0.26
N ARG A 34 5.20 10.02 0.55
CA ARG A 34 5.13 10.85 1.77
C ARG A 34 5.11 10.02 3.06
N TYR A 35 4.40 8.90 3.08
CA TYR A 35 4.40 8.01 4.24
C TYR A 35 5.74 7.30 4.43
N ILE A 36 6.39 6.91 3.33
CA ILE A 36 7.76 6.39 3.36
C ILE A 36 8.70 7.43 3.95
N GLU A 37 8.70 8.66 3.42
CA GLU A 37 9.54 9.75 3.93
C GLU A 37 9.30 10.01 5.42
N LEU A 38 8.04 10.04 5.85
CA LEU A 38 7.68 10.23 7.25
C LEU A 38 8.21 9.08 8.12
N PHE A 39 8.06 7.84 7.67
CA PHE A 39 8.61 6.67 8.36
C PHE A 39 10.13 6.79 8.51
N GLU A 40 10.87 7.09 7.45
CA GLU A 40 12.33 7.20 7.50
C GLU A 40 12.77 8.34 8.43
N LYS A 41 12.05 9.48 8.43
CA LYS A 41 12.34 10.60 9.35
C LYS A 41 12.08 10.29 10.81
N VAL A 42 11.02 9.53 11.11
CA VAL A 42 10.63 9.21 12.48
C VAL A 42 11.49 8.09 13.06
N THR A 43 11.85 7.10 12.24
CA THR A 43 12.57 5.91 12.70
C THR A 43 14.08 5.99 12.49
N GLY A 44 14.53 6.74 11.47
CA GLY A 44 15.92 6.73 11.01
C GLY A 44 16.26 5.56 10.07
N ASP A 45 15.34 4.60 9.90
CA ASP A 45 15.53 3.43 9.05
C ASP A 45 15.06 3.67 7.63
N LYS A 46 15.71 3.03 6.65
CA LYS A 46 15.28 3.07 5.25
C LYS A 46 14.08 2.16 5.03
N PHE A 47 13.05 2.67 4.37
CA PHE A 47 11.90 1.84 4.03
C PHE A 47 12.25 0.93 2.86
N VAL A 48 12.16 -0.38 3.09
CA VAL A 48 12.34 -1.39 2.03
C VAL A 48 10.98 -1.71 1.45
N ARG A 49 10.72 -1.28 0.22
CA ARG A 49 9.51 -1.70 -0.50
C ARG A 49 9.55 -3.21 -0.68
N ALA A 50 8.49 -3.90 -0.28
CA ALA A 50 8.37 -5.31 -0.54
C ALA A 50 8.27 -5.54 -2.06
N GLU A 51 9.12 -6.42 -2.59
CA GLU A 51 9.02 -6.84 -3.98
C GLU A 51 7.68 -7.56 -4.20
N THR A 52 6.83 -6.99 -5.04
CA THR A 52 5.52 -7.56 -5.40
C THR A 52 5.61 -8.57 -6.54
N GLU A 53 6.75 -8.63 -7.22
CA GLU A 53 6.91 -9.34 -8.50
C GLU A 53 6.91 -10.86 -8.37
N ASP A 54 7.04 -11.41 -7.16
CA ASP A 54 7.24 -12.86 -7.01
C ASP A 54 6.41 -13.49 -5.89
N VAL A 55 5.31 -12.84 -5.46
CA VAL A 55 4.46 -13.38 -4.39
C VAL A 55 3.91 -14.76 -4.79
N SER A 56 3.43 -14.90 -6.03
CA SER A 56 2.90 -16.17 -6.54
C SER A 56 3.96 -17.25 -6.63
N ALA A 57 5.16 -16.96 -7.17
CA ALA A 57 6.21 -17.98 -7.27
C ALA A 57 6.83 -18.33 -5.91
N ARG A 58 6.87 -17.38 -4.96
CA ARG A 58 7.25 -17.65 -3.57
C ARG A 58 6.28 -18.60 -2.89
N ILE A 59 4.98 -18.40 -3.08
CA ILE A 59 3.95 -19.30 -2.57
C ILE A 59 4.10 -20.69 -3.21
N GLU A 60 4.25 -20.75 -4.54
CA GLU A 60 4.42 -22.01 -5.27
C GLU A 60 5.66 -22.78 -4.84
N ARG A 61 6.81 -22.10 -4.69
CA ARG A 61 8.06 -22.70 -4.21
C ARG A 61 7.89 -23.29 -2.82
N ASN A 62 7.34 -22.52 -1.88
CA ASN A 62 7.18 -22.97 -0.49
C ASN A 62 6.23 -24.17 -0.38
N VAL A 63 5.14 -24.19 -1.14
CA VAL A 63 4.20 -25.33 -1.17
C VAL A 63 4.86 -26.55 -1.80
N SER A 64 5.59 -26.37 -2.90
CA SER A 64 6.31 -27.46 -3.58
C SER A 64 7.40 -28.08 -2.70
N ASP A 65 8.16 -27.25 -1.98
CA ASP A 65 9.22 -27.70 -1.08
C ASP A 65 8.65 -28.44 0.15
N PHE A 66 7.50 -28.02 0.66
CA PHE A 66 6.79 -28.74 1.71
C PHE A 66 6.33 -30.13 1.25
N LEU A 67 5.74 -30.22 0.05
CA LEU A 67 5.25 -31.48 -0.50
C LEU A 67 6.38 -32.46 -0.87
N LYS A 68 7.57 -31.97 -1.25
CA LYS A 68 8.75 -32.81 -1.56
C LYS A 68 9.45 -33.36 -0.31
N ASN A 69 9.28 -32.72 0.83
CA ASN A 69 9.87 -33.13 2.11
C ASN A 69 8.91 -33.98 2.97
N SER A 70 7.80 -34.47 2.39
CA SER A 70 6.91 -35.49 2.99
C SER A 70 7.15 -36.87 2.40
#